data_AF-A0A9D6TC70-F1
#
_entry.id   AF-A0A9D6TC70-F1
#
_cell.length_a   1.000
_cell.length_b   1.000
_cell.length_c   1.000
_cell.angle_alpha   90.00
_cell.angle_beta   90.00
_cell.angle_gamma   90.00
#
_symmetry.space_group_name_H-M   'P 1'
#
loop_
_entity.id
_entity.type
_entity.pdbx_description
1 polymer ?
#
loop_
_entity_poly.entity_id
_entity_poly.type
_entity_poly.pdbx_seq_one_letter_code
_entity_poly.pdbx_strand_id
1 'polypeptide(L)'
;MEPPAPRLGSVAHSGSAWYKWSMLAAVTINEIEKIFTVIERHGLSREAVIIPLRPASPGVVKRLANGKFEIVVDGEVPIDDWLTVLEAKLCALLPGS
;
A
#
# COMPACT_ATOMS: atom_id res chain seq x y z
N MET A 1 -21.23 -11.56 -24.81
CA MET A 1 -22.66 -11.23 -24.61
C MET A 1 -22.75 -10.62 -23.22
N GLU A 2 -23.12 -9.33 -23.14
CA GLU A 2 -23.23 -8.62 -21.85
C GLU A 2 -24.12 -9.39 -20.87
N PRO A 3 -23.77 -9.47 -19.58
CA PRO A 3 -24.60 -10.15 -18.60
C PRO A 3 -25.83 -9.29 -18.24
N PRO A 4 -27.02 -9.89 -18.10
CA PRO A 4 -28.26 -9.17 -17.79
C PRO A 4 -28.31 -8.68 -16.33
N ALA A 5 -28.93 -7.51 -16.13
CA ALA A 5 -29.12 -6.91 -14.81
C ALA A 5 -30.11 -7.71 -13.93
N PRO A 6 -29.83 -7.87 -12.61
CA PRO A 6 -30.72 -8.61 -11.71
C PRO A 6 -31.96 -7.78 -11.30
N ARG A 7 -33.14 -8.43 -11.31
CA ARG A 7 -34.43 -7.86 -10.88
C ARG A 7 -34.65 -8.07 -9.38
N LEU A 8 -35.25 -7.08 -8.72
CA LEU A 8 -35.57 -7.06 -7.29
C LEU A 8 -36.53 -8.19 -6.87
N GLY A 9 -36.16 -8.93 -5.82
CA GLY A 9 -37.03 -9.87 -5.09
C GLY A 9 -36.27 -10.48 -3.90
N SER A 10 -36.81 -10.30 -2.69
CA SER A 10 -36.14 -10.42 -1.40
C SER A 10 -35.77 -11.86 -0.98
N VAL A 11 -34.48 -12.09 -0.70
CA VAL A 11 -34.01 -13.00 0.37
C VAL A 11 -32.85 -12.32 1.12
N ALA A 12 -33.01 -12.16 2.42
CA ALA A 12 -32.01 -11.58 3.30
C ALA A 12 -30.84 -12.56 3.48
N HIS A 13 -29.67 -12.18 2.96
CA HIS A 13 -28.29 -12.44 3.41
C HIS A 13 -27.35 -12.20 2.21
N SER A 14 -26.93 -10.95 1.98
CA SER A 14 -25.64 -10.64 1.34
C SER A 14 -25.49 -9.12 1.26
N GLY A 15 -24.81 -8.53 2.23
CA GLY A 15 -24.31 -7.16 2.11
C GLY A 15 -23.21 -7.15 1.05
N SER A 16 -23.49 -6.50 -0.06
CA SER A 16 -22.64 -6.38 -1.25
C SER A 16 -21.33 -5.62 -0.97
N ALA A 17 -20.34 -6.25 -0.36
CA ALA A 17 -18.94 -5.80 -0.34
C ALA A 17 -18.01 -6.75 -1.16
N TRP A 18 -18.02 -6.67 -2.50
CA TRP A 18 -17.29 -7.66 -3.32
C TRP A 18 -16.45 -6.94 -4.40
N TYR A 19 -15.27 -6.49 -3.93
CA TYR A 19 -14.02 -6.26 -4.66
C TYR A 19 -13.99 -5.16 -5.75
N LYS A 20 -14.03 -3.89 -5.33
CA LYS A 20 -12.97 -2.98 -5.82
C LYS A 20 -11.75 -3.27 -4.96
N TRP A 21 -11.00 -4.30 -5.36
CA TRP A 21 -9.58 -4.36 -5.00
C TRP A 21 -9.03 -2.97 -5.28
N SER A 22 -8.45 -2.32 -4.28
CA SER A 22 -7.77 -1.05 -4.47
C SER A 22 -6.52 -1.33 -5.29
N MET A 23 -6.71 -1.59 -6.59
CA MET A 23 -5.64 -1.87 -7.50
C MET A 23 -4.94 -0.54 -7.77
N LEU A 24 -3.88 -0.26 -7.00
CA LEU A 24 -3.04 0.89 -7.27
C LEU A 24 -2.31 0.63 -8.59
N ALA A 25 -2.77 1.30 -9.65
CA ALA A 25 -2.16 1.21 -10.97
C ALA A 25 -0.81 1.96 -11.04
N ALA A 26 -0.68 3.01 -10.23
CA ALA A 26 0.52 3.81 -10.09
C ALA A 26 0.56 4.43 -8.70
N VAL A 27 1.75 4.65 -8.17
CA VAL A 27 1.96 5.47 -6.97
C VAL A 27 1.90 6.94 -7.40
N THR A 28 0.96 7.71 -6.84
CA THR A 28 0.85 9.15 -7.10
C THR A 28 1.48 9.95 -5.97
N ILE A 29 1.48 11.29 -6.10
CA ILE A 29 2.00 12.18 -5.07
C ILE A 29 1.29 11.98 -3.72
N ASN A 30 -0.02 11.67 -3.73
CA ASN A 30 -0.79 11.46 -2.51
C ASN A 30 -0.30 10.24 -1.71
N GLU A 31 -0.05 9.11 -2.39
CA GLU A 31 0.53 7.92 -1.76
C GLU A 31 1.96 8.20 -1.27
N ILE A 32 2.75 8.96 -2.03
CA ILE A 32 4.11 9.35 -1.64
C ILE A 32 4.08 10.20 -0.35
N GLU A 33 3.18 11.17 -0.24
CA GLU A 33 3.03 12.00 0.96
C GLU A 33 2.63 11.17 2.19
N LYS A 34 1.74 10.18 2.00
CA LYS A 34 1.40 9.23 3.07
C LYS A 34 2.60 8.40 3.50
N ILE A 35 3.40 7.89 2.57
CA ILE A 35 4.64 7.17 2.87
C ILE A 35 5.63 8.07 3.62
N PHE A 36 5.78 9.33 3.20
CA PHE A 36 6.62 10.30 3.89
C PHE A 36 6.19 10.52 5.34
N THR A 37 4.88 10.63 5.58
CA THR A 37 4.33 10.75 6.93
C THR A 37 4.69 9.55 7.82
N VAL A 38 4.76 8.34 7.26
CA VAL A 38 5.20 7.14 8.02
C VAL A 38 6.69 7.21 8.32
N ILE A 39 7.55 7.42 7.32
CA ILE A 39 9.01 7.36 7.52
C ILE A 39 9.51 8.50 8.42
N GLU A 40 8.88 9.68 8.36
CA GLU A 40 9.24 10.85 9.16
C GLU A 40 8.99 10.57 10.67
N ARG A 41 7.96 9.77 11.01
CA ARG A 41 7.71 9.32 12.40
C ARG A 41 8.82 8.39 12.93
N HIS A 42 9.56 7.75 12.04
CA HIS A 42 10.75 6.94 12.37
C HIS A 42 12.07 7.72 12.25
N GLY A 43 12.02 9.04 12.04
CA GLY A 43 13.20 9.88 11.92
C GLY A 43 13.96 9.74 10.60
N LEU A 44 13.35 9.16 9.57
CA LEU A 44 13.94 9.04 8.24
C LEU A 44 13.64 10.25 7.38
N SER A 45 14.66 10.83 6.77
CA SER A 45 14.51 11.90 5.77
C SER A 45 13.97 11.34 4.45
N ARG A 46 13.29 12.19 3.67
CA ARG A 46 12.76 11.83 2.33
C ARG A 46 13.86 11.38 1.35
N GLU A 47 15.08 11.87 1.51
CA GLU A 47 16.23 11.47 0.69
C GLU A 47 16.75 10.06 1.01
N ALA A 48 16.36 9.50 2.17
CA ALA A 48 16.74 8.17 2.62
C ALA A 48 15.89 7.06 1.97
N VAL A 49 14.92 7.41 1.12
CA VAL A 49 14.03 6.42 0.49
C VAL A 49 14.04 6.53 -1.04
N ILE A 50 13.70 5.41 -1.68
CA ILE A 50 13.38 5.31 -3.10
C ILE A 50 11.98 4.70 -3.17
N ILE A 51 11.06 5.39 -3.82
CA ILE A 51 9.67 4.96 -4.01
C ILE A 51 9.43 4.80 -5.51
N PRO A 52 9.52 3.57 -6.06
CA PRO A 52 9.18 3.33 -7.45
C PRO A 52 7.72 3.68 -7.71
N LEU A 53 7.44 4.37 -8.82
CA LEU A 53 6.08 4.75 -9.19
C LEU A 53 5.22 3.56 -9.64
N ARG A 54 5.86 2.43 -9.95
CA ARG A 54 5.19 1.17 -10.30
C ARG A 54 5.02 0.31 -9.02
N PRO A 55 3.79 0.04 -8.57
CA PRO A 55 3.51 -0.90 -7.50
C PRO A 55 3.88 -2.35 -7.87
N ALA A 56 3.99 -3.22 -6.87
CA ALA A 56 4.18 -4.66 -7.03
C ALA A 56 3.17 -5.42 -6.16
N SER A 57 3.05 -6.73 -6.34
CA SER A 57 2.34 -7.59 -5.39
C SER A 57 3.14 -8.88 -5.17
N PRO A 58 3.56 -9.18 -3.93
CA PRO A 58 3.40 -8.35 -2.73
C PRO A 58 4.30 -7.09 -2.75
N GLY A 59 3.93 -6.07 -1.96
CA GLY A 59 4.77 -4.90 -1.72
C GLY A 59 6.05 -5.21 -0.93
N VAL A 60 7.09 -4.40 -1.12
CA VAL A 60 8.45 -4.65 -0.59
C VAL A 60 8.96 -3.45 0.21
N VAL A 61 9.61 -3.72 1.33
CA VAL A 61 10.40 -2.73 2.08
C VAL A 61 11.73 -3.38 2.40
N LYS A 62 12.83 -2.80 1.93
CA LYS A 62 14.17 -3.34 2.18
C LYS A 62 15.21 -2.23 2.27
N ARG A 63 16.26 -2.48 3.05
CA ARG A 63 17.45 -1.62 3.08
C ARG A 63 18.37 -1.99 1.91
N LEU A 64 18.77 -0.99 1.13
CA LEU A 64 19.71 -1.13 0.02
C LEU A 64 21.17 -1.04 0.52
N ALA A 65 22.12 -1.47 -0.31
CA ALA A 65 23.54 -1.44 0.01
C ALA A 65 24.09 -0.01 0.25
N ASN A 66 23.43 1.00 -0.33
CA ASN A 66 23.77 2.42 -0.13
C ASN A 66 23.15 3.03 1.14
N GLY A 67 22.49 2.23 1.98
CA GLY A 67 21.84 2.67 3.21
C GLY A 67 20.43 3.24 3.06
N LYS A 68 19.93 3.46 1.83
CA LYS A 68 18.55 3.90 1.60
C LYS A 68 17.55 2.75 1.76
N PHE A 69 16.27 3.08 1.94
CA PHE A 69 15.17 2.12 1.85
C PHE A 69 14.51 2.16 0.48
N GLU A 70 14.33 1.00 -0.13
CA GLU A 70 13.40 0.85 -1.25
C GLU A 70 12.04 0.47 -0.70
N ILE A 71 11.02 1.26 -1.06
CA ILE A 71 9.63 1.13 -0.61
C ILE A 71 8.75 0.95 -1.84
N VAL A 72 8.41 -0.31 -2.15
CA VAL A 72 7.53 -0.69 -3.25
C VAL A 72 6.14 -0.95 -2.70
N VAL A 73 5.18 -0.10 -3.06
CA VAL A 73 3.78 -0.21 -2.62
C VAL A 73 3.16 -1.51 -3.11
N ASP A 74 2.37 -2.14 -2.26
CA ASP A 74 1.53 -3.25 -2.67
C ASP A 74 0.36 -2.74 -3.52
N GLY A 75 0.33 -3.15 -4.78
CA GLY A 75 -0.67 -2.72 -5.74
C GLY A 75 -2.05 -3.30 -5.46
N GLU A 76 -2.16 -4.30 -4.60
CA GLU A 76 -3.37 -5.10 -4.36
C GLU A 76 -4.05 -4.75 -3.03
N VAL A 77 -3.34 -4.05 -2.14
CA VAL A 77 -3.80 -3.65 -0.81
C VAL A 77 -4.14 -2.16 -0.82
N PRO A 78 -5.26 -1.72 -0.20
CA PRO A 78 -5.52 -0.29 -0.02
C PRO A 78 -4.35 0.40 0.66
N ILE A 79 -3.98 1.59 0.18
CA ILE A 79 -2.77 2.28 0.65
C ILE A 79 -2.75 2.40 2.17
N ASP A 80 -3.87 2.76 2.80
CA ASP A 80 -3.94 2.98 4.24
C ASP A 80 -3.68 1.69 5.04
N ASP A 81 -4.15 0.53 4.56
CA ASP A 81 -3.84 -0.77 5.15
C ASP A 81 -2.38 -1.17 4.91
N TRP A 82 -1.86 -0.87 3.72
CA TRP A 82 -0.47 -1.17 3.39
C TRP A 82 0.54 -0.34 4.20
N LEU A 83 0.20 0.89 4.58
CA LEU A 83 1.06 1.74 5.42
C LEU A 83 1.32 1.13 6.80
N THR A 84 0.38 0.35 7.34
CA THR A 84 0.60 -0.40 8.59
C THR A 84 1.66 -1.49 8.41
N VAL A 85 1.68 -2.14 7.25
CA VAL A 85 2.72 -3.13 6.90
C VAL A 85 4.07 -2.45 6.70
N LEU A 86 4.10 -1.28 6.06
CA LEU A 86 5.31 -0.46 5.92
C LEU A 86 5.90 -0.13 7.30
N GLU A 87 5.07 0.38 8.22
CA GLU A 87 5.49 0.74 9.57
C GLU A 87 6.11 -0.45 10.33
N ALA A 88 5.45 -1.61 10.29
CA ALA A 88 5.96 -2.84 10.90
C ALA A 88 7.31 -3.27 10.30
N LYS A 89 7.47 -3.18 8.97
CA LYS A 89 8.74 -3.53 8.29
C LYS A 89 9.86 -2.55 8.62
N LEU A 90 9.57 -1.25 8.73
CA LEU A 90 10.57 -0.24 9.12
C LEU A 90 11.04 -0.48 10.55
N CYS A 91 10.11 -0.72 11.48
CA CYS A 91 10.40 -1.08 12.87
C CYS A 91 11.38 -2.27 12.94
N ALA A 92 11.14 -3.33 12.17
CA ALA A 92 12.01 -4.51 12.12
C ALA A 92 13.40 -4.25 11.50
N LEU A 93 13.52 -3.27 10.59
CA LEU A 93 14.75 -2.98 9.86
C LEU A 93 15.62 -1.90 10.53
N LEU A 94 15.02 -1.06 11.37
CA LEU A 94 15.73 -0.02 12.10
C LEU A 94 16.34 -0.61 13.38
N PRO A 95 17.62 -0.33 13.67
CA PRO A 95 18.25 -0.82 14.89
C PRO A 95 17.65 -0.13 16.12
N GLY A 96 17.21 -0.92 17.11
CA GLY A 96 16.76 -0.42 18.42
C GLY A 96 15.26 -0.21 18.59
N SER A 97 14.41 -0.87 17.79
CA SER A 97 12.96 -0.92 18.01
C SER A 97 12.53 -1.99 19.01
#